data_AF-A0A4Y8C8S7-F1
#
_entry.id   AF-A0A4Y8C8S7-F1
#
_cell.length_a   1.000
_cell.length_b   1.000
_cell.length_c   1.000
_cell.angle_alpha   90.00
_cell.angle_beta   90.00
_cell.angle_gamma   90.00
#
_symmetry.space_group_name_H-M   'P 1'
#
loop_
_entity.id
_entity.type
_entity.pdbx_description
1 polymer ?
#
loop_
_entity_poly.entity_id
_entity_poly.type
_entity_poly.pdbx_seq_one_letter_code
_entity_poly.pdbx_strand_id
1 'polypeptide(L)'
;YYIAYTQTSWWQIYEHSSPFRETNYQPEFFIDFPLYLKDYEFFNNLRVGILHESNGKGDENLQSRSWNRIYVSTTILYNKFLFVPRLWYRIPESKKDDDN
;
A
#
# COMPACT_ATOMS: atom_id res chain seq x y z
N TYR A 1 2.39 -13.34 11.53
CA TYR A 1 2.66 -12.60 10.28
C TYR A 1 1.41 -12.65 9.43
N TYR A 2 1.25 -11.72 8.49
CA TYR A 2 0.05 -11.57 7.70
C TYR A 2 0.39 -11.21 6.25
N ILE A 3 -0.53 -11.55 5.36
CA ILE A 3 -0.52 -11.13 3.96
C ILE A 3 -1.84 -10.40 3.71
N ALA A 4 -1.79 -9.28 3.00
CA ALA A 4 -2.97 -8.58 2.52
C ALA A 4 -2.83 -8.27 1.03
N TYR A 5 -3.97 -8.04 0.39
CA TYR A 5 -4.04 -7.67 -1.02
C TYR A 5 -5.10 -6.59 -1.18
N THR A 6 -4.68 -5.45 -1.73
CA THR A 6 -5.58 -4.36 -2.11
C THR A 6 -5.55 -4.20 -3.62
N GLN A 7 -6.72 -4.03 -4.23
CA GLN A 7 -6.83 -3.71 -5.66
C GLN A 7 -7.73 -2.49 -5.82
N THR A 8 -7.24 -1.50 -6.57
CA THR A 8 -8.03 -0.30 -6.92
C THR A 8 -8.16 -0.21 -8.42
N SER A 9 -9.40 -0.18 -8.93
CA SER A 9 -9.69 -0.13 -10.36
C SER A 9 -10.46 1.12 -10.73
N TRP A 10 -10.02 1.83 -11.77
CA TRP A 10 -10.70 2.97 -12.38
C TRP A 10 -11.40 2.52 -13.65
N TRP A 11 -12.72 2.44 -13.58
CA TRP A 11 -13.56 1.92 -14.65
C TRP A 11 -14.31 3.05 -15.37
N GLN A 12 -14.14 3.16 -16.69
CA GLN A 12 -14.83 4.16 -17.50
C GLN A 12 -16.21 3.65 -17.95
N ILE A 13 -17.14 3.54 -16.99
CA ILE A 13 -18.48 2.95 -17.24
C ILE A 13 -19.29 3.63 -18.35
N TYR A 14 -19.06 4.91 -18.61
CA TYR A 14 -19.81 5.69 -19.61
C TYR A 14 -19.16 5.73 -21.00
N GLU A 15 -17.99 5.12 -21.18
CA GLU A 15 -17.28 5.09 -22.46
C GLU A 15 -17.71 3.89 -23.33
N HIS A 16 -17.46 3.97 -24.64
CA HIS A 16 -17.77 2.86 -25.55
C HIS A 16 -17.02 1.59 -25.13
N SER A 17 -17.77 0.49 -24.96
CA SER A 17 -17.28 -0.79 -24.43
C SER A 17 -16.76 -0.76 -22.99
N SER A 18 -17.01 0.34 -22.24
CA SER A 18 -16.73 0.51 -20.81
C SER A 18 -15.38 -0.05 -20.34
N PRO A 19 -14.24 0.40 -20.92
CA PRO A 19 -12.93 -0.14 -20.57
C PRO A 19 -12.49 0.25 -19.15
N PHE A 20 -11.64 -0.58 -18.54
CA PHE A 20 -10.87 -0.16 -17.38
C PHE A 20 -9.73 0.74 -17.84
N ARG A 21 -9.65 1.95 -17.27
CA ARG A 21 -8.55 2.88 -17.52
C ARG A 21 -7.28 2.47 -16.78
N GLU A 22 -7.45 2.03 -15.54
CA GLU A 22 -6.34 1.61 -14.70
C GLU A 22 -6.76 0.58 -13.65
N THR A 23 -5.85 -0.31 -13.28
CA THR A 23 -5.97 -1.17 -12.10
C THR A 23 -4.63 -1.23 -11.39
N ASN A 24 -4.60 -0.83 -10.11
CA ASN A 24 -3.43 -0.95 -9.26
C ASN A 24 -3.57 -2.17 -8.34
N TYR A 25 -2.55 -3.03 -8.36
CA TYR A 25 -2.40 -4.26 -7.59
C TYR A 25 -1.41 -4.01 -6.46
N GLN A 26 -1.84 -4.18 -5.21
CA GLN A 26 -1.06 -3.87 -4.01
C GLN A 26 -0.98 -5.06 -3.04
N PRO A 27 -0.18 -6.10 -3.33
CA PRO A 27 0.12 -7.15 -2.35
C PRO A 27 1.04 -6.63 -1.24
N GLU A 28 0.78 -7.05 -0.01
CA GLU A 28 1.48 -6.62 1.20
C GLU A 28 1.78 -7.81 2.10
N PHE A 29 2.99 -7.86 2.66
CA PHE A 29 3.34 -8.76 3.78
C PHE A 29 3.74 -7.91 4.98
N PHE A 30 3.22 -8.23 6.16
CA PHE A 30 3.50 -7.46 7.36
C PHE A 30 3.43 -8.28 8.64
N ILE A 31 4.00 -7.72 9.69
CA ILE A 31 3.91 -8.23 11.06
C ILE A 31 3.28 -7.12 11.91
N ASP A 32 2.25 -7.48 12.67
CA ASP A 32 1.67 -6.65 13.71
C ASP A 32 2.21 -7.08 15.07
N PHE A 33 2.76 -6.11 15.79
CA PHE A 33 3.22 -6.22 17.17
C PHE A 33 2.18 -5.51 18.06
N PRO A 34 1.40 -6.24 18.87
CA PRO A 34 0.53 -5.62 19.86
C PRO A 34 1.37 -4.80 20.85
N LEU A 35 0.93 -3.57 21.16
CA LEU A 35 1.59 -2.71 22.15
C LEU A 35 0.78 -2.69 23.43
N TYR A 36 1.45 -2.95 24.56
CA TYR A 36 0.87 -2.86 25.90
C TYR A 36 1.69 -1.85 26.71
N LEU A 37 1.39 -0.56 26.51
CA LEU A 37 2.08 0.53 27.18
C LEU A 37 1.19 1.09 28.29
N LYS A 38 1.56 0.87 29.55
CA LYS A 38 0.74 1.26 30.72
C LYS A 38 0.33 2.74 30.73
N ASP A 39 1.22 3.63 30.28
CA ASP A 39 0.95 5.07 30.25
C ASP A 39 0.42 5.57 28.89
N TYR A 40 0.35 4.68 27.89
CA TYR A 40 -0.02 5.03 26.52
C TYR A 40 -0.96 3.98 25.91
N GLU A 41 -2.04 3.67 26.62
CA GLU A 41 -3.04 2.66 26.23
C GLU A 41 -3.74 2.96 24.90
N PHE A 42 -3.62 4.19 24.38
CA PHE A 42 -4.15 4.57 23.08
C PHE A 42 -3.37 3.97 21.90
N PHE A 43 -2.11 3.56 22.07
CA PHE A 43 -1.38 2.82 21.02
C PHE A 43 -1.75 1.34 21.08
N ASN A 44 -2.42 0.86 20.03
CA ASN A 44 -2.89 -0.52 19.96
C ASN A 44 -1.82 -1.48 19.40
N ASN A 45 -1.12 -1.07 18.33
CA ASN A 45 -0.11 -1.90 17.69
C ASN A 45 0.99 -1.08 17.00
N LEU A 46 2.10 -1.75 16.70
CA LEU A 46 3.09 -1.35 15.72
C LEU A 46 3.06 -2.36 14.57
N ARG A 47 2.88 -1.89 13.34
CA ARG A 47 2.93 -2.70 12.13
C ARG A 47 4.18 -2.35 11.34
N VAL A 48 4.91 -3.36 10.91
CA VAL A 48 6.02 -3.21 9.95
C VAL A 48 5.74 -4.10 8.76
N GLY A 49 5.87 -3.58 7.54
CA GLY A 49 5.55 -4.33 6.34
C GLY A 49 6.34 -3.93 5.10
N ILE A 50 6.31 -4.83 4.13
CA ILE A 50 6.73 -4.63 2.75
C ILE A 50 5.49 -4.61 1.87
N LEU A 51 5.48 -3.75 0.87
CA LEU A 51 4.37 -3.57 -0.04
C LEU A 51 4.91 -3.34 -1.44
N HIS A 52 4.41 -4.13 -2.38
CA HIS A 52 4.59 -3.89 -3.80
C HIS A 52 3.32 -3.20 -4.33
N GLU A 53 3.46 -2.25 -5.24
CA GLU A 53 2.35 -1.69 -5.99
C GLU A 53 2.73 -1.62 -7.45
N SER A 54 1.87 -2.15 -8.32
CA SER A 54 2.02 -2.01 -9.76
C SER A 54 0.67 -1.93 -10.46
N ASN A 55 0.66 -1.43 -11.70
CA ASN A 55 -0.56 -1.36 -12.51
C ASN A 55 -0.74 -2.54 -13.48
N GLY A 56 0.21 -3.48 -13.50
CA GLY A 56 0.16 -4.69 -14.32
C GLY A 56 0.22 -4.46 -15.84
N LYS A 57 0.57 -3.24 -16.29
CA LYS A 57 0.78 -2.93 -17.70
C LYS A 57 2.21 -3.29 -18.11
N GLY A 58 2.40 -3.63 -19.38
CA GLY A 58 3.74 -3.74 -19.95
C GLY A 58 4.36 -2.36 -20.15
N ASP A 59 5.68 -2.34 -20.35
CA ASP A 59 6.43 -1.11 -20.64
C ASP A 59 6.18 -0.58 -22.08
N GLU A 60 5.37 -1.31 -22.86
CA GLU A 60 4.85 -0.84 -24.13
C GLU A 60 4.10 0.48 -23.94
N ASN A 61 4.54 1.51 -24.67
CA ASN A 61 3.98 2.87 -24.61
C ASN A 61 4.17 3.60 -23.27
N LEU A 62 5.17 3.21 -22.45
CA LEU A 62 5.56 3.91 -21.20
C LEU A 62 4.40 4.02 -20.19
N GLN A 63 3.51 3.02 -20.18
CA GLN A 63 2.35 2.97 -19.29
C GLN A 63 2.58 2.13 -18.03
N SER A 64 3.66 1.36 -17.97
CA SER A 64 4.01 0.58 -16.78
C SER A 64 4.30 1.50 -15.60
N ARG A 65 3.79 1.16 -14.41
CA ARG A 65 4.11 1.83 -13.15
C ARG A 65 4.26 0.78 -12.08
N SER A 66 5.40 0.73 -11.41
CA SER A 66 5.71 -0.24 -10.37
C SER A 66 6.64 0.34 -9.33
N TRP A 67 6.36 0.13 -8.04
CA TRP A 67 7.28 0.54 -6.99
C TRP A 67 7.14 -0.32 -5.75
N ASN A 68 8.24 -0.44 -5.03
CA ASN A 68 8.34 -1.23 -3.81
C ASN A 68 8.57 -0.33 -2.60
N ARG A 69 7.85 -0.59 -1.50
CA ARG A 69 7.90 0.21 -0.27
C ARG A 69 8.09 -0.67 0.95
N ILE A 70 8.92 -0.21 1.88
CA ILE A 70 8.83 -0.62 3.29
C ILE A 70 7.99 0.42 4.02
N TYR A 71 7.25 0.00 5.04
CA TYR A 71 6.49 0.93 5.86
C TYR A 71 6.42 0.51 7.32
N VAL A 72 6.17 1.51 8.15
CA VAL A 72 5.77 1.35 9.55
C VAL A 72 4.45 2.09 9.76
N SER A 73 3.53 1.50 10.51
CA SER A 73 2.29 2.16 10.89
C SER A 73 1.89 1.78 12.31
N THR A 74 1.07 2.60 12.94
CA THR A 74 0.53 2.32 14.27
C THR A 74 -0.94 2.65 14.28
N THR A 75 -1.73 1.88 15.01
CA THR A 75 -3.14 2.18 15.25
C THR A 75 -3.27 2.89 16.58
N ILE A 76 -3.82 4.10 16.55
CA ILE A 76 -4.10 4.93 17.72
C ILE A 76 -5.61 5.03 17.90
N LEU A 77 -6.10 4.59 19.06
CA LEU A 77 -7.49 4.67 19.47
C LEU A 77 -7.62 5.77 20.52
N TYR A 78 -8.35 6.84 20.20
CA TYR A 78 -8.58 7.94 21.14
C TYR A 78 -10.08 8.28 21.21
N ASN A 79 -10.71 7.90 22.33
CA ASN A 79 -12.16 8.02 22.55
C ASN A 79 -12.97 7.31 21.44
N LYS A 80 -13.55 8.07 20.48
CA LYS A 80 -14.31 7.54 19.34
C LYS A 80 -13.55 7.62 18.02
N PHE A 81 -12.29 8.05 18.05
CA PHE A 81 -11.47 8.24 16.86
C PHE A 81 -10.46 7.10 16.69
N LEU A 82 -10.23 6.74 15.44
CA LEU A 82 -9.22 5.79 14.99
C LEU A 82 -8.26 6.54 14.07
N PHE A 83 -7.00 6.61 14.45
CA PHE A 83 -5.92 7.17 13.62
C PHE A 83 -4.94 6.06 13.25
N VAL A 84 -4.60 5.96 11.96
CA VAL A 84 -3.63 4.97 11.47
C VAL A 84 -2.57 5.67 10.63
N PRO A 85 -1.65 6.43 11.26
CA PRO A 85 -0.52 7.01 10.54
C PRO A 85 0.35 5.90 9.93
N ARG A 86 0.80 6.12 8.70
CA ARG A 86 1.70 5.22 7.97
C ARG A 86 2.86 6.04 7.39
N LEU A 87 4.07 5.72 7.82
CA LEU A 87 5.31 6.23 7.23
C LEU A 87 5.87 5.16 6.31
N TRP A 88 6.29 5.54 5.12
CA TRP A 88 6.81 4.61 4.12
C TRP A 88 8.06 5.17 3.46
N TYR A 89 8.89 4.25 2.95
CA TYR A 89 10.10 4.56 2.20
C TYR A 89 10.09 3.73 0.91
N ARG A 90 10.25 4.40 -0.24
CA ARG A 90 10.40 3.75 -1.55
C ARG A 90 11.78 3.11 -1.62
N ILE A 91 11.83 1.82 -1.90
CA ILE A 91 13.05 1.09 -2.18
C ILE A 91 13.52 1.50 -3.58
N PRO A 92 14.73 2.06 -3.74
CA PRO A 92 15.23 2.46 -5.06
C PRO A 92 15.37 1.27 -6.00
N GLU A 93 14.95 1.44 -7.25
CA GLU A 93 15.11 0.47 -8.33
C GLU A 93 16.33 0.85 -9.19
N SER A 94 16.86 -0.14 -9.93
CA SER A 94 17.95 0.13 -10.87
C SER A 94 17.43 1.00 -12.01
N LYS A 95 18.26 1.88 -12.60
CA LYS A 95 17.82 2.74 -13.72
C LYS A 95 17.27 1.98 -14.93
N LYS A 96 17.62 0.69 -15.06
CA LYS A 96 17.13 -0.16 -16.15
C LYS A 96 15.73 -0.71 -15.87
N ASP A 97 15.37 -0.81 -14.59
CA ASP A 97 14.14 -1.43 -14.11
C ASP A 97 13.16 -0.41 -13.49
N ASP A 98 13.49 0.89 -13.48
CA ASP A 98 12.63 1.97 -12.99
C ASP A 98 11.72 2.44 -14.12
N ASP A 99 10.43 2.09 -14.01
CA ASP A 99 9.38 2.37 -14.98
C ASP A 99 8.48 3.57 -14.59
N ASN A 100 8.87 4.32 -13.55
CA ASN A 100 8.08 5.46 -13.05
C ASN A 100 8.55 6.84 -13.50
#